data_AF-A0A2E1HNS4-F1
#
_entry.id   AF-A0A2E1HNS4-F1
#
_cell.length_a   1.000
_cell.length_b   1.000
_cell.length_c   1.000
_cell.angle_alpha   90.00
_cell.angle_beta   90.00
_cell.angle_gamma   90.00
#
_symmetry.space_group_name_H-M   'P 1'
#
loop_
_entity.id
_entity.type
_entity.pdbx_description
1 polymer ?
#
loop_
_entity_poly.entity_id
_entity_poly.type
_entity_poly.pdbx_seq_one_letter_code
_entity_poly.pdbx_strand_id
1 'polypeptide(L)'
;MIKYKMKKILIIFSVFLISSYSFSQRGVRIGYVDTEYILQNLSEYEQTRDQLEERADEWKSEIETRFSELENKKEALNAERLLLTEELVQEKEEEIEIEKNEILDYQQKRFGPRGDLIIQRKQLIQPIQDQIFIAIKEIAKSRKYDFIFDKSADIVMLYSDRKFDISDQILRIITRTNNRKQLDSRRDKREAEEEDKTIVSAVVNDDLDEYAEEIEDKTATEKPKKVLTAKELREKMLEERKQKILASRKVKDSTFINNNN
;
A
#
# COMPACT_ATOMS: atom_id res chain seq x y z
N MET A 1 81.74 9.67 15.77
CA MET A 1 80.60 8.75 16.02
C MET A 1 79.26 9.48 16.26
N ILE A 2 79.24 10.57 17.04
CA ILE A 2 78.02 11.33 17.40
C ILE A 2 77.30 11.96 16.18
N LYS A 3 78.04 12.58 15.24
CA LYS A 3 77.47 13.18 14.02
C LYS A 3 76.71 12.17 13.13
N TYR A 4 77.14 10.91 13.11
CA TYR A 4 76.50 9.85 12.33
C TYR A 4 75.22 9.33 13.01
N LYS A 5 75.18 9.27 14.36
CA LYS A 5 73.97 9.00 15.13
C LYS A 5 72.90 10.09 14.95
N MET A 6 73.30 11.38 14.94
CA MET A 6 72.36 12.48 14.72
C MET A 6 71.74 12.47 13.31
N LYS A 7 72.52 12.17 12.26
CA LYS A 7 71.98 12.03 10.89
C LYS A 7 70.97 10.89 10.77
N LYS A 8 71.20 9.76 11.45
CA LYS A 8 70.25 8.62 11.47
C LYS A 8 68.93 8.96 12.18
N ILE A 9 69.00 9.68 13.30
CA ILE A 9 67.81 10.15 14.03
C ILE A 9 66.99 11.12 13.18
N LEU A 10 67.65 12.03 12.45
CA LEU A 10 66.99 12.99 11.58
C LEU A 10 66.28 12.31 10.39
N ILE A 11 66.88 11.25 9.83
CA ILE A 11 66.26 10.42 8.79
C ILE A 11 65.03 9.67 9.33
N ILE A 12 65.11 9.07 10.53
CA ILE A 12 63.97 8.36 11.14
C ILE A 12 62.82 9.33 11.45
N PHE A 13 63.13 10.52 11.95
CA PHE A 13 62.13 11.57 12.21
C PHE A 13 61.47 12.08 10.93
N SER A 14 62.24 12.24 9.85
CA SER A 14 61.71 12.60 8.53
C SER A 14 60.78 11.51 7.96
N VAL A 15 61.14 10.24 8.08
CA VAL A 15 60.28 9.12 7.65
C VAL A 15 59.01 9.05 8.49
N PHE A 16 59.09 9.30 9.79
CA PHE A 16 57.92 9.37 10.68
C PHE A 16 56.97 10.51 10.27
N LEU A 17 57.50 11.72 10.00
CA LEU A 17 56.70 12.85 9.53
C LEU A 17 56.03 12.58 8.18
N ILE A 18 56.73 11.97 7.22
CA ILE A 18 56.15 11.61 5.91
C ILE A 18 55.05 10.54 6.09
N SER A 19 55.24 9.57 6.99
CA SER A 19 54.23 8.56 7.27
C SER A 19 52.93 9.12 7.88
N SER A 20 53.03 10.22 8.66
CA SER A 20 51.85 10.87 9.24
C SER A 20 51.00 11.65 8.23
N TYR A 21 51.54 12.07 7.09
CA TYR A 21 50.75 12.73 6.03
C TYR A 21 49.84 11.77 5.27
N SER A 22 50.21 10.49 5.14
CA SER A 22 49.45 9.52 4.34
C SER A 22 48.11 9.09 4.97
N PHE A 23 47.90 9.34 6.26
CA PHE A 23 46.69 8.89 6.97
C PHE A 23 45.54 9.92 7.01
N SER A 24 45.75 11.13 6.48
CA SER A 24 44.84 12.28 6.70
C SER A 24 43.95 12.67 5.50
N GLN A 25 44.08 12.01 4.34
CA GLN A 25 43.29 12.35 3.15
C GLN A 25 42.16 11.34 2.90
N ARG A 26 41.19 11.23 3.82
CA ARG A 26 39.87 10.72 3.42
C ARG A 26 39.11 11.87 2.77
N GLY A 27 39.16 11.95 1.44
CA GLY A 27 38.32 12.86 0.69
C GLY A 27 36.84 12.59 0.97
N VAL A 28 36.04 13.65 1.07
CA VAL A 28 34.59 13.57 1.28
C VAL A 28 33.96 12.75 0.16
N ARG A 29 33.21 11.71 0.53
CA ARG A 29 32.50 10.85 -0.43
C ARG A 29 31.09 11.37 -0.62
N ILE A 30 30.83 11.91 -1.79
CA ILE A 30 29.55 12.48 -2.18
C ILE A 30 28.90 11.58 -3.22
N GLY A 31 27.63 11.24 -3.00
CA GLY A 31 26.76 10.62 -3.98
C GLY A 31 25.57 11.51 -4.33
N TYR A 32 24.86 11.20 -5.39
CA TYR A 32 23.56 11.79 -5.67
C TYR A 32 22.54 10.75 -6.09
N VAL A 33 21.27 11.10 -5.92
CA VAL A 33 20.11 10.29 -6.24
C VAL A 33 19.08 11.15 -6.96
N ASP A 34 18.35 10.55 -7.88
CA ASP A 34 17.17 11.12 -8.52
C ASP A 34 15.95 10.37 -7.96
N THR A 35 15.37 10.90 -6.88
CA THR A 35 14.23 10.28 -6.18
C THR A 35 13.00 10.23 -7.06
N GLU A 36 12.77 11.27 -7.89
CA GLU A 36 11.65 11.30 -8.83
C GLU A 36 11.77 10.18 -9.86
N TYR A 37 12.97 9.98 -10.44
CA TYR A 37 13.23 8.83 -11.32
C TYR A 37 12.98 7.49 -10.61
N ILE A 38 13.43 7.33 -9.36
CA ILE A 38 13.19 6.09 -8.62
C ILE A 38 11.69 5.86 -8.43
N LEU A 39 10.95 6.87 -7.98
CA LEU A 39 9.50 6.80 -7.76
C LEU A 39 8.77 6.38 -9.03
N GLN A 40 9.04 7.03 -10.16
CA GLN A 40 8.39 6.75 -11.44
C GLN A 40 8.67 5.33 -11.97
N ASN A 41 9.79 4.71 -11.58
CA ASN A 41 10.14 3.36 -12.03
C ASN A 41 9.71 2.25 -11.05
N LEU A 42 9.03 2.58 -9.95
CA LEU A 42 8.48 1.61 -9.01
C LEU A 42 7.04 1.25 -9.37
N SER A 43 6.76 -0.04 -9.57
CA SER A 43 5.40 -0.51 -9.88
C SER A 43 4.37 -0.17 -8.78
N GLU A 44 4.80 -0.11 -7.52
CA GLU A 44 3.96 0.26 -6.37
C GLU A 44 3.52 1.74 -6.45
N TYR A 45 4.39 2.61 -6.98
CA TYR A 45 4.08 4.01 -7.19
C TYR A 45 3.09 4.20 -8.34
N GLU A 46 3.27 3.48 -9.46
CA GLU A 46 2.29 3.51 -10.56
C GLU A 46 0.90 3.08 -10.08
N GLN A 47 0.80 1.96 -9.36
CA GLN A 47 -0.47 1.50 -8.79
C GLN A 47 -1.11 2.53 -7.86
N THR A 48 -0.31 3.18 -7.02
CA THR A 48 -0.76 4.22 -6.10
C THR A 48 -1.25 5.46 -6.84
N ARG A 49 -0.54 5.87 -7.90
CA ARG A 49 -0.91 7.00 -8.76
C ARG A 49 -2.26 6.72 -9.43
N ASP A 50 -2.40 5.55 -10.03
CA ASP A 50 -3.61 5.18 -10.75
C ASP A 50 -4.82 5.10 -9.80
N GLN A 51 -4.64 4.57 -8.57
CA GLN A 51 -5.68 4.58 -7.53
C GLN A 51 -6.08 6.00 -7.09
N LEU A 52 -5.13 6.92 -6.99
CA LEU A 52 -5.41 8.31 -6.63
C LEU A 52 -6.14 9.05 -7.75
N GLU A 53 -5.78 8.76 -9.01
CA GLU A 53 -6.43 9.31 -10.19
C GLU A 53 -7.88 8.81 -10.30
N GLU A 54 -8.10 7.50 -10.14
CA GLU A 54 -9.44 6.90 -10.12
C GLU A 54 -10.34 7.57 -9.06
N ARG A 55 -9.87 7.72 -7.82
CA ARG A 55 -10.65 8.41 -6.78
C ARG A 55 -10.88 9.89 -7.05
N ALA A 56 -9.89 10.57 -7.64
CA ALA A 56 -10.05 11.97 -8.00
C ALA A 56 -11.13 12.13 -9.09
N ASP A 57 -11.14 11.23 -10.07
CA ASP A 57 -12.14 11.21 -11.14
C ASP A 57 -13.52 10.85 -10.61
N GLU A 58 -13.64 9.89 -9.69
CA GLU A 58 -14.90 9.56 -9.00
C GLU A 58 -15.48 10.79 -8.30
N TRP A 59 -14.70 11.49 -7.48
CA TRP A 59 -15.17 12.69 -6.78
C TRP A 59 -15.50 13.82 -7.74
N LYS A 60 -14.73 13.97 -8.81
CA LYS A 60 -15.01 14.98 -9.84
C LYS A 60 -16.33 14.69 -10.54
N SER A 61 -16.57 13.44 -10.95
CA SER A 61 -17.83 13.02 -11.56
C SER A 61 -19.01 13.19 -10.61
N GLU A 62 -18.83 12.92 -9.31
CA GLU A 62 -19.87 13.14 -8.30
C GLU A 62 -20.22 14.64 -8.17
N ILE A 63 -19.21 15.50 -8.11
CA ILE A 63 -19.39 16.96 -8.04
C ILE A 63 -20.11 17.47 -9.30
N GLU A 64 -19.68 17.03 -10.48
CA GLU A 64 -20.30 17.40 -11.76
C GLU A 64 -21.78 16.96 -11.82
N THR A 65 -22.09 15.76 -11.35
CA THR A 65 -23.46 15.24 -11.28
C THR A 65 -24.32 16.10 -10.35
N ARG A 66 -23.84 16.40 -9.14
CA ARG A 66 -24.57 17.24 -8.18
C ARG A 66 -24.79 18.66 -8.69
N PHE A 67 -23.82 19.24 -9.39
CA PHE A 67 -24.00 20.55 -10.03
C PHE A 67 -25.03 20.51 -11.16
N SER A 68 -25.06 19.44 -11.95
CA SER A 68 -26.09 19.25 -12.98
C SER A 68 -27.48 19.11 -12.37
N GLU A 69 -27.62 18.37 -11.27
CA GLU A 69 -28.89 18.23 -10.54
C GLU A 69 -29.36 19.56 -9.96
N LEU A 70 -28.44 20.33 -9.37
CA LEU A 70 -28.71 21.68 -8.85
C LEU A 70 -29.21 22.62 -9.95
N GLU A 71 -28.60 22.57 -11.15
CA GLU A 71 -29.02 23.41 -12.27
C GLU A 71 -30.41 23.03 -12.79
N ASN A 72 -30.69 21.72 -12.90
CA ASN A 72 -32.03 21.23 -13.25
C ASN A 72 -33.10 21.70 -12.24
N LYS A 73 -32.80 21.71 -10.93
CA LYS A 73 -33.71 22.23 -9.90
C LYS A 73 -33.98 23.72 -10.05
N LYS A 74 -32.96 24.52 -10.39
CA LYS A 74 -33.15 25.96 -10.66
C LYS A 74 -34.00 26.19 -11.90
N GLU A 75 -33.75 25.44 -12.97
CA GLU A 75 -34.55 25.54 -14.19
C GLU A 75 -36.03 25.17 -13.93
N ALA A 76 -36.27 24.10 -13.17
CA ALA A 76 -37.62 23.69 -12.76
C ALA A 76 -38.31 24.78 -11.91
N LEU A 77 -37.62 25.34 -10.91
CA LEU A 77 -38.15 26.42 -10.09
C LEU A 77 -38.49 27.66 -10.93
N ASN A 78 -37.65 28.02 -11.90
CA ASN A 78 -37.91 29.14 -12.80
C ASN A 78 -39.14 28.91 -13.69
N ALA A 79 -39.35 27.69 -14.17
CA ALA A 79 -40.51 27.32 -14.98
C ALA A 79 -41.81 27.31 -14.16
N GLU A 80 -41.76 26.84 -12.91
CA GLU A 80 -42.91 26.70 -12.01
C GLU A 80 -43.19 27.98 -11.20
N ARG A 81 -42.30 28.97 -11.22
CA ARG A 81 -42.36 30.19 -10.37
C ARG A 81 -43.71 30.91 -10.40
N LEU A 82 -44.36 30.97 -11.56
CA LEU A 82 -45.66 31.64 -11.74
C LEU A 82 -46.85 30.84 -11.16
N LEU A 83 -46.65 29.56 -10.91
CA LEU A 83 -47.66 28.64 -10.36
C LEU A 83 -47.54 28.46 -8.84
N LEU A 84 -46.42 28.89 -8.25
CA LEU A 84 -46.10 28.76 -6.84
C LEU A 84 -46.45 30.03 -6.05
N THR A 85 -46.67 29.88 -4.75
CA THR A 85 -46.77 31.03 -3.83
C THR A 85 -45.38 31.60 -3.55
N GLU A 86 -45.31 32.87 -3.17
CA GLU A 86 -44.04 33.54 -2.85
C GLU A 86 -43.27 32.84 -1.72
N GLU A 87 -43.98 32.32 -0.71
CA GLU A 87 -43.40 31.54 0.40
C GLU A 87 -42.76 30.22 -0.08
N LEU A 88 -43.43 29.48 -0.97
CA LEU A 88 -42.88 28.23 -1.53
C LEU A 88 -41.69 28.48 -2.45
N VAL A 89 -41.69 29.60 -3.19
CA VAL A 89 -40.53 29.99 -4.01
C VAL A 89 -39.34 30.29 -3.10
N GLN A 90 -39.55 31.04 -2.02
CA GLN A 90 -38.48 31.37 -1.07
C GLN A 90 -37.89 30.11 -0.40
N GLU A 91 -38.74 29.17 0.02
CA GLU A 91 -38.30 27.89 0.60
C GLU A 91 -37.43 27.10 -0.39
N LYS A 92 -37.84 27.04 -1.67
CA LYS A 92 -37.09 26.36 -2.73
C LYS A 92 -35.78 27.06 -3.07
N GLU A 93 -35.75 28.39 -3.09
CA GLU A 93 -34.52 29.17 -3.28
C GLU A 93 -33.52 28.89 -2.14
N GLU A 94 -33.99 28.81 -0.89
CA GLU A 94 -33.17 28.47 0.28
C GLU A 94 -32.64 27.03 0.21
N GLU A 95 -33.48 26.06 -0.18
CA GLU A 95 -33.07 24.66 -0.38
C GLU A 95 -31.95 24.54 -1.43
N ILE A 96 -32.07 25.24 -2.56
CA ILE A 96 -31.06 25.30 -3.62
C ILE A 96 -29.77 25.96 -3.11
N GLU A 97 -29.87 27.00 -2.29
CA GLU A 97 -28.70 27.67 -1.70
C GLU A 97 -27.95 26.75 -0.73
N ILE A 98 -28.69 26.02 0.12
CA ILE A 98 -28.11 25.02 1.04
C ILE A 98 -27.38 23.94 0.24
N GLU A 99 -28.04 23.34 -0.76
CA GLU A 99 -27.45 22.29 -1.58
C GLU A 99 -26.19 22.78 -2.34
N LYS A 100 -26.22 24.02 -2.85
CA LYS A 100 -25.06 24.65 -3.47
C LYS A 100 -23.89 24.74 -2.49
N ASN A 101 -24.15 25.19 -1.26
CA ASN A 101 -23.12 25.30 -0.24
C ASN A 101 -22.57 23.93 0.16
N GLU A 102 -23.41 22.91 0.25
CA GLU A 102 -22.98 21.53 0.50
C GLU A 102 -22.06 20.99 -0.61
N ILE A 103 -22.35 21.28 -1.89
CA ILE A 103 -21.49 20.89 -3.00
C ILE A 103 -20.13 21.59 -2.93
N LEU A 104 -20.11 22.88 -2.59
CA LEU A 104 -18.86 23.65 -2.44
C LEU A 104 -18.02 23.15 -1.25
N ASP A 105 -18.67 22.86 -0.11
CA ASP A 105 -18.01 22.26 1.04
C ASP A 105 -17.47 20.88 0.73
N TYR A 106 -18.21 20.06 -0.03
CA TYR A 106 -17.75 18.76 -0.50
C TYR A 106 -16.51 18.91 -1.39
N GLN A 107 -16.55 19.80 -2.39
CA GLN A 107 -15.42 20.09 -3.26
C GLN A 107 -14.19 20.54 -2.46
N GLN A 108 -14.37 21.45 -1.49
CA GLN A 108 -13.30 21.93 -0.62
C GLN A 108 -12.75 20.82 0.28
N LYS A 109 -13.61 19.92 0.79
CA LYS A 109 -13.21 18.78 1.62
C LYS A 109 -12.40 17.76 0.81
N ARG A 110 -12.70 17.55 -0.47
CA ARG A 110 -11.96 16.61 -1.33
C ARG A 110 -10.67 17.22 -1.91
N PHE A 111 -10.76 18.42 -2.49
CA PHE A 111 -9.70 19.04 -3.31
C PHE A 111 -9.05 20.28 -2.68
N GLY A 112 -9.47 20.71 -1.49
CA GLY A 112 -8.88 21.86 -0.81
C GLY A 112 -7.42 21.63 -0.37
N PRO A 113 -6.74 22.67 0.16
CA PRO A 113 -5.33 22.58 0.59
C PRO A 113 -5.07 21.57 1.72
N ARG A 114 -6.12 21.18 2.45
CA ARG A 114 -6.13 20.11 3.46
C ARG A 114 -7.15 19.03 3.13
N GLY A 115 -7.51 18.93 1.85
CA GLY A 115 -8.52 18.01 1.38
C GLY A 115 -8.05 16.56 1.40
N ASP A 116 -9.02 15.66 1.31
CA ASP A 116 -8.80 14.22 1.37
C ASP A 116 -7.82 13.74 0.29
N LEU A 117 -7.81 14.35 -0.91
CA LEU A 117 -6.88 13.98 -1.98
C LEU A 117 -5.42 14.17 -1.57
N ILE A 118 -5.09 15.29 -0.93
CA ILE A 118 -3.72 15.61 -0.50
C ILE A 118 -3.31 14.70 0.66
N ILE A 119 -4.24 14.46 1.59
CA ILE A 119 -4.02 13.56 2.73
C ILE A 119 -3.74 12.14 2.24
N GLN A 120 -4.60 11.60 1.37
CA GLN A 120 -4.42 10.26 0.81
C GLN A 120 -3.15 10.15 -0.02
N ARG A 121 -2.85 11.16 -0.85
CA ARG A 121 -1.58 11.22 -1.59
C ARG A 121 -0.39 11.10 -0.66
N LYS A 122 -0.37 11.86 0.43
CA LYS A 122 0.69 11.78 1.43
C LYS A 122 0.75 10.40 2.07
N GLN A 123 -0.37 9.87 2.52
CA GLN A 123 -0.44 8.56 3.20
C GLN A 123 0.05 7.41 2.34
N LEU A 124 -0.26 7.41 1.04
CA LEU A 124 0.12 6.33 0.14
C LEU A 124 1.56 6.49 -0.39
N ILE A 125 2.03 7.71 -0.64
CA ILE A 125 3.39 7.96 -1.14
C ILE A 125 4.45 7.88 -0.04
N GLN A 126 4.12 8.30 1.19
CA GLN A 126 5.06 8.30 2.32
C GLN A 126 5.73 6.93 2.58
N PRO A 127 5.04 5.77 2.61
CA PRO A 127 5.71 4.49 2.80
C PRO A 127 6.71 4.16 1.68
N ILE A 128 6.44 4.59 0.44
CA ILE A 128 7.37 4.40 -0.69
C ILE A 128 8.62 5.28 -0.48
N GLN A 129 8.44 6.53 -0.05
CA GLN A 129 9.56 7.42 0.30
C GLN A 129 10.39 6.87 1.46
N ASP A 130 9.75 6.28 2.48
CA ASP A 130 10.44 5.63 3.59
C ASP A 130 11.28 4.43 3.13
N GLN A 131 10.77 3.62 2.19
CA GLN A 131 11.54 2.53 1.58
C GLN A 131 12.78 3.05 0.83
N ILE A 132 12.62 4.13 0.05
CA ILE A 132 13.73 4.79 -0.65
C ILE A 132 14.77 5.30 0.35
N PHE A 133 14.33 5.97 1.41
CA PHE A 133 15.22 6.48 2.45
C PHE A 133 16.01 5.37 3.16
N ILE A 134 15.38 4.24 3.46
CA ILE A 134 16.04 3.08 4.05
C ILE A 134 17.11 2.53 3.10
N ALA A 135 16.78 2.37 1.80
CA ALA A 135 17.72 1.89 0.80
C ALA A 135 18.91 2.86 0.59
N ILE A 136 18.64 4.18 0.57
CA ILE A 136 19.68 5.22 0.55
C ILE A 136 20.62 5.05 1.75
N LYS A 137 20.07 4.88 2.96
CA LYS A 137 20.85 4.72 4.20
C LYS A 137 21.72 3.45 4.18
N GLU A 138 21.22 2.37 3.60
CA GLU A 138 21.98 1.12 3.44
C GLU A 138 23.17 1.30 2.47
N ILE A 139 22.95 1.94 1.33
CA ILE A 139 24.01 2.26 0.37
C ILE A 139 25.01 3.25 0.96
N ALA A 140 24.53 4.27 1.66
CA ALA A 140 25.36 5.28 2.33
C ALA A 140 26.36 4.60 3.28
N LYS A 141 25.88 3.69 4.13
CA LYS A 141 26.70 2.94 5.08
C LYS A 141 27.66 1.97 4.40
N SER A 142 27.17 1.19 3.44
CA SER A 142 27.98 0.16 2.77
C SER A 142 29.12 0.76 1.93
N ARG A 143 28.86 1.87 1.23
CA ARG A 143 29.85 2.58 0.40
C ARG A 143 30.59 3.69 1.14
N LYS A 144 30.23 3.94 2.40
CA LYS A 144 30.79 4.99 3.28
C LYS A 144 30.64 6.38 2.67
N TYR A 145 29.48 6.68 2.09
CA TYR A 145 29.18 8.05 1.67
C TYR A 145 29.00 8.94 2.90
N ASP A 146 29.57 10.13 2.85
CA ASP A 146 29.39 11.14 3.88
C ASP A 146 28.14 11.99 3.59
N PHE A 147 27.85 12.23 2.31
CA PHE A 147 26.69 12.98 1.84
C PHE A 147 26.06 12.32 0.61
N ILE A 148 24.73 12.37 0.55
CA ILE A 148 23.94 11.99 -0.62
C ILE A 148 22.97 13.14 -0.88
N PHE A 149 23.00 13.68 -2.09
CA PHE A 149 22.13 14.77 -2.51
C PHE A 149 21.02 14.25 -3.42
N ASP A 150 19.80 14.73 -3.20
CA ASP A 150 18.70 14.50 -4.13
C ASP A 150 18.73 15.57 -5.22
N LYS A 151 18.78 15.14 -6.47
CA LYS A 151 18.71 15.99 -7.67
C LYS A 151 17.29 16.54 -7.88
N SER A 152 16.29 15.85 -7.36
CA SER A 152 14.87 16.24 -7.43
C SER A 152 14.52 17.35 -6.44
N ALA A 153 15.40 17.63 -5.48
CA ALA A 153 15.25 18.75 -4.55
C ALA A 153 15.67 20.09 -5.19
N ASP A 154 15.38 21.20 -4.52
CA ASP A 154 15.67 22.58 -4.97
C ASP A 154 17.17 22.90 -5.16
N ILE A 155 18.06 21.92 -5.00
CA ILE A 155 19.51 22.08 -5.19
C ILE A 155 19.82 22.03 -6.69
N VAL A 156 20.24 23.17 -7.23
CA VAL A 156 20.66 23.25 -8.64
C VAL A 156 22.02 22.55 -8.83
N MET A 157 22.00 21.33 -9.36
CA MET A 157 23.19 20.59 -9.77
C MET A 157 23.51 20.87 -11.25
N LEU A 158 24.56 21.64 -11.52
CA LEU A 158 24.93 22.00 -12.89
C LEU A 158 25.61 20.87 -13.66
N TYR A 159 26.41 20.04 -12.96
CA TYR A 159 27.11 18.91 -13.55
C TYR A 159 27.50 17.90 -12.47
N SER A 160 27.38 16.62 -12.80
CA SER A 160 27.93 15.52 -12.00
C SER A 160 28.34 14.36 -12.90
N ASP A 161 29.38 13.64 -12.47
CA ASP A 161 29.79 12.42 -13.14
C ASP A 161 28.82 11.28 -12.76
N ARG A 162 28.38 10.48 -13.75
CA ARG A 162 27.46 9.35 -13.57
C ARG A 162 27.96 8.33 -12.54
N LYS A 163 29.26 8.24 -12.30
CA LYS A 163 29.83 7.34 -11.28
C LYS A 163 29.35 7.63 -9.85
N PHE A 164 28.88 8.85 -9.58
CA PHE A 164 28.34 9.25 -8.27
C PHE A 164 26.83 9.07 -8.16
N ASP A 165 26.16 8.68 -9.25
CA ASP A 165 24.74 8.33 -9.26
C ASP A 165 24.54 6.97 -8.60
N ILE A 166 23.66 6.92 -7.61
CA ILE A 166 23.25 5.68 -6.94
C ILE A 166 21.79 5.30 -7.20
N SER A 167 21.07 6.02 -8.06
CA SER A 167 19.63 5.85 -8.30
C SER A 167 19.28 4.45 -8.76
N ASP A 168 19.96 3.93 -9.78
CA ASP A 168 19.76 2.57 -10.27
C ASP A 168 20.09 1.49 -9.22
N GLN A 169 21.03 1.78 -8.32
CA GLN A 169 21.38 0.85 -7.26
C GLN A 169 20.28 0.77 -6.21
N ILE A 170 19.71 1.93 -5.85
CA ILE A 170 18.57 2.04 -4.94
C ILE A 170 17.36 1.32 -5.52
N LEU A 171 17.02 1.63 -6.78
CA LEU A 171 15.90 0.99 -7.48
C LEU A 171 16.02 -0.53 -7.44
N ARG A 172 17.20 -1.09 -7.75
CA ARG A 172 17.43 -2.54 -7.67
C ARG A 172 17.27 -3.12 -6.26
N ILE A 173 17.69 -2.40 -5.21
CA ILE A 173 17.53 -2.86 -3.82
C ILE A 173 16.05 -2.91 -3.45
N ILE A 174 15.29 -1.86 -3.79
CA ILE A 174 13.86 -1.78 -3.51
C ILE A 174 13.11 -2.89 -4.27
N THR A 175 13.32 -3.03 -5.58
CA THR A 175 12.68 -4.08 -6.39
C THR A 175 12.97 -5.47 -5.84
N ARG A 176 14.22 -5.77 -5.44
CA ARG A 176 14.58 -7.05 -4.83
C ARG A 176 13.88 -7.27 -3.49
N THR A 177 13.79 -6.23 -2.67
CA THR A 177 13.13 -6.28 -1.36
C THR A 177 11.63 -6.52 -1.51
N ASN A 178 10.98 -5.85 -2.46
CA ASN A 178 9.55 -6.00 -2.73
C ASN A 178 9.24 -7.38 -3.32
N ASN A 179 10.05 -7.87 -4.26
CA ASN A 179 9.90 -9.23 -4.79
C ASN A 179 10.06 -10.29 -3.69
N ARG A 180 11.02 -10.11 -2.76
CA ARG A 180 11.20 -11.02 -1.63
C ARG A 180 9.99 -11.01 -0.69
N LYS A 181 9.51 -9.83 -0.29
CA LYS A 181 8.29 -9.69 0.54
C LYS A 181 7.07 -10.34 -0.13
N GLN A 182 6.94 -10.20 -1.46
CA GLN A 182 5.85 -10.82 -2.21
C GLN A 182 5.96 -12.35 -2.24
N LEU A 183 7.18 -12.90 -2.33
CA LEU A 183 7.41 -14.34 -2.26
C LEU A 183 7.11 -14.90 -0.87
N ASP A 184 7.54 -14.20 0.19
CA ASP A 184 7.26 -14.58 1.58
C ASP A 184 5.73 -14.55 1.83
N SER A 185 5.03 -13.48 1.45
CA SER A 185 3.56 -13.40 1.56
C SER A 185 2.83 -14.51 0.79
N ARG A 186 3.29 -14.86 -0.41
CA ARG A 186 2.71 -15.97 -1.20
C ARG A 186 2.96 -17.33 -0.54
N ARG A 187 4.10 -17.50 0.11
CA ARG A 187 4.44 -18.72 0.85
C ARG A 187 3.59 -18.83 2.12
N ASP A 188 3.51 -17.76 2.91
CA ASP A 188 2.68 -17.70 4.13
C ASP A 188 1.21 -17.99 3.81
N LYS A 189 0.70 -17.45 2.69
CA LYS A 189 -0.66 -17.74 2.21
C LYS A 189 -0.86 -19.21 1.83
N ARG A 190 0.13 -19.86 1.23
CA ARG A 190 0.06 -21.30 0.90
C ARG A 190 0.11 -22.17 2.14
N GLU A 191 0.95 -21.83 3.10
CA GLU A 191 1.04 -22.53 4.39
C GLU A 191 -0.30 -22.43 5.14
N ALA A 192 -0.93 -21.25 5.18
CA ALA A 192 -2.27 -21.07 5.75
C ALA A 192 -3.36 -21.86 5.00
N GLU A 193 -3.34 -21.90 3.66
CA GLU A 193 -4.29 -22.69 2.87
C GLU A 193 -4.10 -24.21 3.05
N GLU A 194 -2.88 -24.67 3.29
CA GLU A 194 -2.55 -26.07 3.60
C GLU A 194 -2.97 -26.46 5.02
N GLU A 195 -2.78 -25.58 6.00
CA GLU A 195 -3.31 -25.74 7.36
C GLU A 195 -4.84 -25.77 7.37
N ASP A 196 -5.49 -24.88 6.61
CA ASP A 196 -6.95 -24.89 6.47
C ASP A 196 -7.46 -26.19 5.87
N LYS A 197 -6.79 -26.73 4.85
CA LYS A 197 -7.14 -28.03 4.24
C LYS A 197 -6.93 -29.19 5.21
N THR A 198 -5.84 -29.21 5.97
CA THR A 198 -5.59 -30.27 6.95
C THR A 198 -6.60 -30.23 8.09
N ILE A 199 -6.94 -29.05 8.61
CA ILE A 199 -7.97 -28.93 9.66
C ILE A 199 -9.37 -29.29 9.15
N VAL A 200 -9.73 -28.87 7.92
CA VAL A 200 -11.00 -29.28 7.30
C VAL A 200 -11.06 -30.80 7.10
N SER A 201 -9.93 -31.45 6.80
CA SER A 201 -9.88 -32.92 6.70
C SER A 201 -9.99 -33.61 8.05
N ALA A 202 -9.39 -33.06 9.11
CA ALA A 202 -9.43 -33.61 10.46
C ALA A 202 -10.84 -33.49 11.09
N VAL A 203 -11.48 -32.33 10.98
CA VAL A 203 -12.83 -32.09 11.52
C VAL A 203 -13.89 -32.95 10.82
N VAL A 204 -13.69 -33.26 9.54
CA VAL A 204 -14.61 -34.12 8.78
C VAL A 204 -14.45 -35.61 9.14
N ASN A 205 -13.29 -36.01 9.67
CA ASN A 205 -13.04 -37.40 10.06
C ASN A 205 -13.45 -37.70 11.51
N ASP A 206 -13.42 -36.71 12.42
CA ASP A 206 -13.83 -36.88 13.83
C ASP A 206 -15.35 -37.05 14.01
N ASP A 207 -16.18 -36.49 13.13
CA ASP A 207 -17.65 -36.58 13.23
C ASP A 207 -18.25 -37.84 12.58
N LEU A 208 -17.43 -38.81 12.15
CA LEU A 208 -17.88 -39.99 11.42
C LEU A 208 -18.13 -41.24 12.29
N ASP A 209 -17.70 -41.22 13.55
CA ASP A 209 -17.91 -42.35 14.46
C ASP A 209 -19.20 -42.19 15.29
N GLU A 210 -19.71 -40.96 15.46
CA GLU A 210 -20.87 -40.71 16.35
C GLU A 210 -22.24 -40.78 15.65
N TYR A 211 -22.30 -40.64 14.32
CA TYR A 211 -23.58 -40.68 13.55
C TYR A 211 -23.82 -42.00 12.78
N ALA A 212 -22.86 -42.93 12.77
CA ALA A 212 -23.00 -44.21 12.09
C ALA A 212 -23.94 -45.17 12.83
N GLU A 213 -24.00 -45.11 14.17
CA GLU A 213 -24.88 -45.97 14.96
C GLU A 213 -26.35 -45.54 14.91
N GLU A 214 -26.66 -44.25 14.67
CA GLU A 214 -28.03 -43.75 14.78
C GLU A 214 -28.87 -43.92 13.47
N ILE A 215 -28.24 -44.19 12.33
CA ILE A 215 -28.93 -44.35 11.04
C ILE A 215 -29.27 -45.83 10.72
N GLU A 216 -28.55 -46.80 11.30
CA GLU A 216 -28.91 -48.22 11.14
C GLU A 216 -30.26 -48.56 11.78
N ASP A 217 -30.64 -47.88 12.87
CA ASP A 217 -31.90 -48.15 13.57
C ASP A 217 -33.14 -47.54 12.88
N LYS A 218 -32.95 -46.51 12.04
CA LYS A 218 -34.07 -45.72 11.46
C LYS A 218 -34.44 -46.07 10.01
N THR A 219 -33.73 -46.97 9.33
CA THR A 219 -33.97 -47.29 7.90
C THR A 219 -34.70 -48.63 7.63
N ALA A 220 -35.23 -49.28 8.67
CA ALA A 220 -35.97 -50.54 8.54
C ALA A 220 -37.44 -50.40 8.06
N THR A 221 -37.98 -49.20 7.87
CA THR A 221 -39.35 -49.02 7.38
C THR A 221 -39.46 -47.93 6.31
N GLU A 222 -39.93 -48.35 5.13
CA GLU A 222 -40.37 -47.60 3.93
C GLU A 222 -39.32 -47.26 2.84
N LYS A 223 -39.59 -47.78 1.62
CA LYS A 223 -38.97 -47.39 0.32
C LYS A 223 -40.05 -46.75 -0.57
N PRO A 224 -39.73 -46.10 -1.71
CA PRO A 224 -39.01 -44.83 -1.83
C PRO A 224 -39.83 -43.83 -2.69
N LYS A 225 -39.77 -42.53 -2.39
CA LYS A 225 -39.92 -41.49 -3.42
C LYS A 225 -38.52 -41.01 -3.79
N LYS A 226 -38.33 -40.49 -5.01
CA LYS A 226 -37.03 -39.99 -5.53
C LYS A 226 -36.33 -39.08 -4.51
N VAL A 227 -35.52 -39.69 -3.67
CA VAL A 227 -34.72 -39.09 -2.63
C VAL A 227 -33.32 -39.51 -3.02
N LEU A 228 -32.42 -38.53 -3.15
CA LEU A 228 -30.99 -38.77 -3.29
C LEU A 228 -30.62 -39.93 -2.40
N THR A 229 -29.90 -40.93 -2.94
CA THR A 229 -29.49 -42.08 -2.14
C THR A 229 -28.86 -41.57 -0.84
N ALA A 230 -29.05 -42.25 0.29
CA ALA A 230 -28.55 -41.78 1.59
C ALA A 230 -27.05 -41.38 1.55
N LYS A 231 -26.30 -42.02 0.64
CA LYS A 231 -24.93 -41.69 0.28
C LYS A 231 -24.75 -40.31 -0.38
N GLU A 232 -25.55 -39.98 -1.40
CA GLU A 232 -25.52 -38.68 -2.07
C GLU A 232 -25.94 -37.53 -1.14
N LEU A 233 -26.94 -37.75 -0.27
CA LEU A 233 -27.35 -36.74 0.73
C LEU A 233 -26.21 -36.49 1.73
N ARG A 234 -25.53 -37.55 2.18
CA ARG A 234 -24.37 -37.47 3.07
C ARG A 234 -23.19 -36.76 2.42
N GLU A 235 -22.86 -37.10 1.17
CA GLU A 235 -21.81 -36.43 0.40
C GLU A 235 -22.11 -34.93 0.25
N LYS A 236 -23.36 -34.57 -0.07
CA LYS A 236 -23.79 -33.17 -0.16
C LYS A 236 -23.69 -32.41 1.17
N MET A 237 -24.10 -33.02 2.29
CA MET A 237 -23.97 -32.38 3.61
C MET A 237 -22.51 -32.19 4.04
N LEU A 238 -21.63 -33.15 3.72
CA LEU A 238 -20.20 -33.04 3.98
C LEU A 238 -19.57 -31.91 3.16
N GLU A 239 -19.93 -31.79 1.88
CA GLU A 239 -19.48 -30.69 1.03
C GLU A 239 -19.99 -29.33 1.54
N GLU A 240 -21.26 -29.22 1.93
CA GLU A 240 -21.83 -28.01 2.53
C GLU A 240 -21.13 -27.63 3.84
N ARG A 241 -20.82 -28.60 4.72
CA ARG A 241 -20.10 -28.37 5.98
C ARG A 241 -18.66 -27.91 5.73
N LYS A 242 -17.95 -28.53 4.78
CA LYS A 242 -16.62 -28.08 4.33
C LYS A 242 -16.67 -26.65 3.81
N GLN A 243 -17.66 -26.31 2.99
CA GLN A 243 -17.84 -24.96 2.45
C GLN A 243 -18.14 -23.93 3.56
N LYS A 244 -18.96 -24.27 4.56
CA LYS A 244 -19.25 -23.39 5.71
C LYS A 244 -18.02 -23.12 6.57
N ILE A 245 -17.18 -24.13 6.81
CA ILE A 245 -15.92 -23.98 7.56
C ILE A 245 -14.94 -23.08 6.79
N LEU A 246 -14.82 -23.28 5.48
CA LEU A 246 -13.98 -22.43 4.62
C LEU A 246 -14.52 -20.99 4.55
N ALA A 247 -15.84 -20.80 4.55
CA ALA A 247 -16.46 -19.47 4.51
C ALA A 247 -16.29 -18.70 5.84
N SER A 248 -16.45 -19.36 6.99
CA SER A 248 -16.30 -18.70 8.30
C SER A 248 -14.86 -18.25 8.58
N ARG A 249 -13.86 -18.97 8.05
CA ARG A 249 -12.44 -18.59 8.14
C ARG A 249 -12.10 -17.38 7.25
N LYS A 250 -12.58 -17.35 6.00
CA LYS A 250 -12.39 -16.19 5.11
C LYS A 250 -12.94 -14.89 5.67
N VAL A 251 -14.10 -14.95 6.34
CA VAL A 251 -14.69 -13.77 7.00
C VAL A 251 -13.82 -13.32 8.18
N LYS A 252 -13.31 -14.26 8.97
CA LYS A 252 -12.47 -13.97 10.15
C LYS A 252 -11.17 -13.26 9.76
N ASP A 253 -10.48 -13.70 8.71
CA ASP A 253 -9.26 -13.05 8.20
C ASP A 253 -9.53 -11.62 7.69
N SER A 254 -10.65 -11.40 7.02
CA SER A 254 -11.04 -10.05 6.57
C SER A 254 -11.35 -9.09 7.72
N THR A 255 -11.87 -9.58 8.84
CA THR A 255 -12.14 -8.75 10.03
C THR A 255 -10.90 -8.41 10.85
N PHE A 256 -9.85 -9.24 10.82
CA PHE A 256 -8.58 -8.94 11.51
C PHE A 256 -7.76 -7.85 10.82
N ILE A 257 -7.86 -7.71 9.49
CA ILE A 257 -7.14 -6.69 8.72
C ILE A 257 -7.73 -5.28 8.98
N ASN A 258 -9.03 -5.17 9.26
CA ASN A 258 -9.70 -3.88 9.48
C ASN A 258 -9.59 -3.32 10.90
N ASN A 259 -9.10 -4.09 11.88
CA ASN A 259 -9.07 -3.67 13.29
C ASN A 259 -7.67 -3.25 13.80
N ASN A 260 -6.67 -3.17 12.91
CA ASN A 260 -5.28 -2.83 13.27
C ASN A 260 -4.69 -1.66 12.45
N ASN A 261 -5.55 -0.83 11.83
CA ASN A 261 -5.16 0.45 11.21
C ASN A 261 -5.85 1.63 11.93
#